data_AF-A0A5N0DZV4-F1
#
_entry.id   AF-A0A5N0DZV4-F1
#
_cell.length_a   1.000
_cell.length_b   1.000
_cell.length_c   1.000
_cell.angle_alpha   90.00
_cell.angle_beta   90.00
_cell.angle_gamma   90.00
#
_symmetry.space_group_name_H-M   'P 1'
#
loop_
_entity.id
_entity.type
_entity.pdbx_description
1 polymer ?
#
loop_
_entity_poly.entity_id
_entity_poly.type
_entity_poly.pdbx_seq_one_letter_code
_entity_poly.pdbx_strand_id
1 'polypeptide(L)'
;MSIGVVAESQSNEVIEQDTAEGLSPKQAAAATFSRKLSALIAESIVSTGEGATRSLTLYSLARHLELAYPDVPVSQSGLYRLIHGDAIPRLDLIIALARVFDVPTEYFVTD
;
A
#
# COMPACT_ATOMS: atom_id res chain seq x y z
N MET A 1 44.00 -22.82 16.18
CA MET A 1 42.57 -23.16 16.28
C MET A 1 41.80 -22.05 15.57
N SER A 2 41.50 -22.24 14.29
CA SER A 2 40.89 -21.21 13.44
C SER A 2 39.43 -21.59 13.22
N ILE A 3 38.50 -20.73 13.64
CA ILE A 3 37.05 -20.92 13.46
C ILE A 3 36.68 -20.45 12.06
N GLY A 4 36.23 -21.40 11.23
CA GLY A 4 35.62 -21.11 9.93
C GLY A 4 34.17 -20.71 10.14
N VAL A 5 33.82 -19.49 9.72
CA VAL A 5 32.42 -19.05 9.63
C VAL A 5 31.91 -19.50 8.28
N VAL A 6 31.09 -20.55 8.28
CA VAL A 6 30.33 -20.99 7.12
C VAL A 6 29.07 -20.12 7.07
N ALA A 7 29.00 -19.20 6.11
CA ALA A 7 27.78 -18.51 5.78
C ALA A 7 26.93 -19.43 4.89
N GLU A 8 25.91 -20.05 5.47
CA GLU A 8 24.84 -20.71 4.69
C GLU A 8 24.01 -19.61 4.01
N SER A 9 24.33 -19.35 2.74
CA SER A 9 23.42 -18.68 1.81
C SER A 9 22.24 -19.62 1.56
N GLN A 10 21.14 -19.43 2.29
CA GLN A 10 19.86 -19.98 1.88
C GLN A 10 19.34 -19.16 0.69
N SER A 11 19.67 -19.65 -0.51
CA SER A 11 18.99 -19.33 -1.75
C SER A 11 17.51 -19.68 -1.60
N ASN A 12 16.70 -18.67 -1.32
CA ASN A 12 15.25 -18.78 -1.30
C ASN A 12 14.76 -18.80 -2.77
N GLU A 13 14.84 -19.97 -3.38
CA GLU A 13 14.19 -20.26 -4.67
C GLU A 13 12.68 -20.15 -4.47
N VAL A 14 12.12 -19.00 -4.83
CA VAL A 14 10.68 -18.80 -4.90
C VAL A 14 10.22 -19.51 -6.17
N ILE A 15 9.73 -20.74 -6.02
CA ILE A 15 9.06 -21.48 -7.09
C ILE A 15 7.75 -20.77 -7.38
N GLU A 16 7.68 -20.07 -8.52
CA GLU A 16 6.43 -19.71 -9.17
C GLU A 16 5.83 -20.96 -9.81
N GLN A 17 4.67 -21.42 -9.30
CA GLN A 17 3.65 -22.18 -10.03
C GLN A 17 2.52 -22.55 -9.05
N ASP A 18 1.39 -21.85 -9.09
CA ASP A 18 0.10 -22.39 -9.55
C ASP A 18 -1.02 -21.34 -9.36
N THR A 19 -1.92 -21.28 -10.34
CA THR A 19 -3.01 -20.30 -10.37
C THR A 19 -4.22 -20.85 -9.60
N ALA A 20 -4.68 -20.09 -8.60
CA ALA A 20 -6.02 -20.17 -7.99
C ALA A 20 -6.31 -21.23 -6.90
N GLU A 21 -5.33 -21.66 -6.10
CA GLU A 21 -5.62 -22.29 -4.78
C GLU A 21 -4.88 -21.59 -3.63
N GLY A 22 -5.65 -20.87 -2.82
CA GLY A 22 -5.30 -20.50 -1.44
C GLY A 22 -4.30 -19.37 -1.26
N LEU A 23 -4.65 -18.14 -1.66
CA LEU A 23 -3.96 -16.96 -1.10
C LEU A 23 -3.98 -17.07 0.43
N SER A 24 -2.82 -16.90 1.07
CA SER A 24 -2.79 -16.78 2.53
C SER A 24 -3.71 -15.62 2.95
N PRO A 25 -4.28 -15.63 4.17
CA PRO A 25 -5.14 -14.54 4.64
C PRO A 25 -4.50 -13.15 4.49
N LYS A 26 -3.17 -13.08 4.70
CA LYS A 26 -2.35 -11.89 4.50
C LYS A 26 -2.32 -11.44 3.03
N GLN A 27 -2.12 -12.36 2.09
CA GLN A 27 -2.13 -12.03 0.65
C GLN A 27 -3.51 -11.63 0.17
N ALA A 28 -4.57 -12.31 0.63
CA ALA A 28 -5.96 -11.94 0.32
C ALA A 28 -6.30 -10.53 0.81
N ALA A 29 -5.91 -10.19 2.05
CA ALA A 29 -6.09 -8.85 2.60
C ALA A 29 -5.29 -7.79 1.81
N ALA A 30 -4.04 -8.08 1.45
CA ALA A 30 -3.22 -7.17 0.65
C ALA A 30 -3.80 -6.94 -0.74
N ALA A 31 -4.30 -7.99 -1.41
CA ALA A 31 -4.95 -7.88 -2.72
C ALA A 31 -6.27 -7.10 -2.68
N THR A 32 -7.07 -7.29 -1.64
CA THR A 32 -8.31 -6.53 -1.43
C THR A 32 -8.01 -5.06 -1.21
N PHE A 33 -7.05 -4.78 -0.32
CA PHE A 33 -6.62 -3.42 -0.02
C PHE A 33 -6.07 -2.70 -1.25
N SER A 34 -5.15 -3.36 -1.98
CA SER A 34 -4.48 -2.77 -3.14
C SER A 34 -5.47 -2.44 -4.25
N ARG A 35 -6.43 -3.33 -4.52
CA ARG A 35 -7.51 -3.13 -5.49
C ARG A 35 -8.36 -1.91 -5.11
N LYS A 36 -8.80 -1.83 -3.86
CA LYS A 36 -9.67 -0.73 -3.38
C LYS A 36 -8.94 0.62 -3.34
N LEU A 37 -7.69 0.65 -2.91
CA LEU A 37 -6.87 1.86 -2.93
C LEU A 37 -6.59 2.33 -4.36
N SER A 38 -6.27 1.40 -5.27
CA SER A 38 -6.02 1.74 -6.68
C SER A 38 -7.25 2.33 -7.36
N ALA A 39 -8.45 1.80 -7.07
CA ALA A 39 -9.71 2.34 -7.56
C ALA A 39 -9.93 3.78 -7.08
N LEU A 40 -9.76 4.04 -5.78
CA LEU A 40 -9.90 5.39 -5.22
C LEU A 40 -8.92 6.39 -5.86
N ILE A 41 -7.66 5.98 -6.06
CA ILE A 41 -6.66 6.85 -6.69
C ILE A 41 -7.03 7.14 -8.15
N ALA A 42 -7.52 6.15 -8.90
CA ALA A 42 -7.90 6.30 -10.30
C ALA A 42 -9.12 7.23 -10.47
N GLU A 43 -10.07 7.18 -9.55
CA GLU A 43 -11.28 8.02 -9.55
C GLU A 43 -11.03 9.43 -8.99
N SER A 44 -9.93 9.62 -8.25
CA SER A 44 -9.65 10.87 -7.56
C SER A 44 -9.02 11.92 -8.48
N ILE A 45 -9.62 13.11 -8.46
CA ILE A 45 -9.16 14.30 -9.15
C ILE A 45 -8.88 15.39 -8.12
N VAL A 46 -7.72 16.03 -8.21
CA VAL A 46 -7.28 17.08 -7.31
C VAL A 46 -7.34 18.43 -8.02
N SER A 47 -8.04 19.40 -7.43
CA SER A 47 -7.98 20.80 -7.87
C SER A 47 -6.62 21.41 -7.54
N THR A 48 -5.94 21.95 -8.53
CA THR A 48 -4.81 22.85 -8.34
C THR A 48 -5.36 24.27 -8.13
N GLY A 49 -4.63 25.10 -7.37
CA GLY A 49 -5.06 26.45 -6.98
C GLY A 49 -5.37 27.41 -8.14
N GLU A 50 -5.08 27.02 -9.39
CA GLU A 50 -5.41 27.77 -10.60
C GLU A 50 -6.72 27.30 -11.28
N GLY A 51 -7.53 26.50 -10.57
CA GLY A 51 -8.79 25.97 -11.10
C GLY A 51 -8.62 24.80 -12.07
N ALA A 52 -7.39 24.37 -12.34
CA ALA A 52 -7.11 23.19 -13.14
C ALA A 52 -7.26 21.92 -12.29
N THR A 53 -7.84 20.88 -12.86
CA THR A 53 -7.99 19.57 -12.22
C THR A 53 -6.95 18.60 -12.74
N ARG A 54 -6.20 17.94 -11.85
CA ARG A 54 -5.23 16.90 -12.21
C ARG A 54 -5.56 15.58 -11.53
N SER A 55 -5.22 14.47 -12.18
CA SER A 55 -5.29 13.14 -11.54
C SER A 55 -4.44 13.11 -10.26
N LEU A 56 -4.93 12.42 -9.24
CA LEU A 56 -4.17 12.18 -8.02
C LEU A 56 -2.94 11.33 -8.35
N THR A 57 -1.75 11.81 -7.98
CA THR A 57 -0.51 11.04 -8.06
C THR A 57 -0.11 10.52 -6.67
N LEU A 58 0.65 9.43 -6.61
CA LEU A 58 1.22 8.93 -5.36
C LEU A 58 2.06 9.99 -4.63
N TYR A 59 2.78 10.83 -5.38
CA TYR A 59 3.52 11.97 -4.82
C TYR A 59 2.58 12.92 -4.07
N SER A 60 1.49 13.35 -4.72
CA SER A 60 0.53 14.26 -4.09
C SER A 60 -0.21 13.64 -2.91
N LEU A 61 -0.53 12.35 -2.97
CA LEU A 61 -1.16 11.62 -1.87
C LEU A 61 -0.22 11.52 -0.67
N ALA A 62 1.03 11.12 -0.88
CA ALA A 62 2.05 11.05 0.17
C ALA A 62 2.22 12.41 0.85
N ARG A 63 2.40 13.48 0.06
CA ARG A 63 2.56 14.84 0.58
C ARG A 63 1.33 15.30 1.37
N HIS A 64 0.13 14.96 0.90
CA HIS A 64 -1.09 15.32 1.62
C HIS A 64 -1.18 14.58 2.96
N LEU A 65 -0.88 13.28 2.99
CA LEU A 65 -0.86 12.48 4.21
C LEU A 65 0.18 12.99 5.21
N GLU A 66 1.39 13.30 4.76
CA GLU A 66 2.46 13.87 5.61
C GLU A 66 2.03 15.17 6.30
N LEU A 67 1.27 16.03 5.60
CA LEU A 67 0.81 17.30 6.13
C LEU A 67 -0.41 17.16 7.06
N ALA A 68 -1.37 16.31 6.69
CA ALA A 68 -2.64 16.16 7.43
C ALA A 68 -2.53 15.18 8.61
N TYR A 69 -1.60 14.22 8.54
CA TYR A 69 -1.42 13.14 9.51
C TYR A 69 0.07 12.95 9.81
N PRO A 70 0.74 13.92 10.49
CA PRO A 70 2.18 13.91 10.68
C PRO A 70 2.69 12.72 11.51
N ASP A 71 1.83 12.10 12.32
CA ASP A 71 2.17 10.94 13.14
C ASP A 71 2.05 9.60 12.37
N VAL A 72 1.53 9.62 11.14
CA VAL A 72 1.35 8.41 10.33
C VAL A 72 2.58 8.22 9.43
N PRO A 73 3.35 7.13 9.61
CA PRO A 73 4.53 6.89 8.79
C PRO A 73 4.10 6.57 7.35
N VAL A 74 4.43 7.46 6.43
CA VAL A 74 4.13 7.31 5.00
C VAL A 74 5.33 7.67 4.16
N SER A 75 5.46 6.99 3.02
CA SER A 75 6.43 7.32 1.97
C SER A 75 5.86 6.93 0.62
N GLN A 76 6.37 7.53 -0.46
CA GLN A 76 5.93 7.18 -1.81
C GLN A 76 6.23 5.72 -2.17
N SER A 77 7.38 5.19 -1.76
CA SER A 77 7.72 3.78 -1.96
C SER A 77 6.81 2.85 -1.14
N GLY A 78 6.44 3.25 0.08
CA GLY A 78 5.46 2.53 0.89
C GLY A 78 4.09 2.48 0.22
N LEU A 79 3.58 3.62 -0.25
CA LEU A 79 2.32 3.69 -1.00
C LEU A 79 2.37 2.89 -2.30
N TYR A 80 3.49 2.94 -3.03
CA TYR A 80 3.70 2.14 -4.24
C TYR A 80 3.54 0.64 -3.96
N ARG A 81 4.16 0.14 -2.89
CA ARG A 81 4.01 -1.27 -2.50
C ARG A 81 2.58 -1.62 -2.11
N LEU A 82 1.86 -0.70 -1.46
CA LEU A 82 0.46 -0.93 -1.10
C LEU A 82 -0.45 -1.03 -2.32
N ILE A 83 -0.29 -0.16 -3.32
CA ILE A 83 -1.12 -0.23 -4.55
C ILE A 83 -0.82 -1.48 -5.40
N HIS A 84 0.38 -2.07 -5.27
CA HIS A 84 0.75 -3.32 -5.96
C HIS A 84 0.46 -4.58 -5.12
N GLY A 85 0.00 -4.44 -3.87
CA GLY A 85 -0.26 -5.59 -2.98
C GLY A 85 1.00 -6.21 -2.35
N ASP A 86 2.17 -5.57 -2.47
CA ASP A 86 3.46 -6.02 -1.94
C ASP A 86 3.66 -5.70 -0.45
N ALA A 87 2.67 -5.05 0.17
CA ALA A 87 2.69 -4.66 1.58
C ALA A 87 1.28 -4.70 2.17
N ILE A 88 1.22 -4.90 3.49
CA ILE A 88 0.00 -4.72 4.29
C ILE A 88 0.08 -3.35 4.98
N PRO A 89 -0.98 -2.52 4.90
CA PRO A 89 -1.03 -1.26 5.61
C PRO A 89 -1.21 -1.47 7.12
N ARG A 90 -0.71 -0.52 7.91
CA ARG A 90 -1.01 -0.43 9.34
C ARG A 90 -2.38 0.21 9.56
N LEU A 91 -2.99 -0.03 10.72
CA LEU A 91 -4.32 0.50 11.06
C LEU A 91 -4.39 2.03 11.04
N ASP A 92 -3.35 2.71 11.55
CA ASP A 92 -3.23 4.17 11.52
C ASP A 92 -3.30 4.72 10.09
N LEU A 93 -2.58 4.10 9.15
CA LEU A 93 -2.60 4.46 7.74
C LEU A 93 -3.95 4.17 7.08
N ILE A 94 -4.62 3.05 7.42
CA ILE A 94 -5.98 2.76 6.92
C ILE A 94 -6.93 3.88 7.32
N ILE A 95 -6.92 4.30 8.59
CA ILE A 95 -7.79 5.36 9.10
C ILE A 95 -7.49 6.70 8.41
N ALA A 96 -6.21 7.03 8.21
CA ALA A 96 -5.81 8.26 7.52
C ALA A 96 -6.28 8.26 6.05
N LEU A 97 -6.07 7.17 5.32
CA LEU A 97 -6.52 7.02 3.93
C LEU A 97 -8.05 7.09 3.83
N ALA A 98 -8.77 6.44 4.73
CA ALA A 98 -10.23 6.48 4.77
C ALA A 98 -10.76 7.91 4.89
N ARG A 99 -10.14 8.73 5.74
CA ARG A 99 -10.49 10.15 5.87
C ARG A 99 -10.09 10.99 4.66
N VAL A 100 -8.93 10.72 4.05
CA VAL A 100 -8.48 11.44 2.84
C VAL A 100 -9.42 11.22 1.66
N PHE A 101 -9.92 9.99 1.50
CA PHE A 101 -10.82 9.61 0.41
C PHE A 101 -12.30 9.73 0.78
N ASP A 102 -12.63 10.19 1.99
CA ASP A 102 -13.99 10.30 2.52
C ASP A 102 -14.80 8.99 2.40
N VAL A 103 -14.17 7.87 2.76
CA VAL A 103 -14.78 6.53 2.79
C VAL A 103 -14.77 5.97 4.22
N PRO A 104 -15.70 5.06 4.56
CA PRO A 104 -15.64 4.36 5.85
C PRO A 104 -14.37 3.49 5.95
N THR A 105 -13.86 3.26 7.18
CA THR A 105 -12.60 2.51 7.39
C THR A 105 -12.72 1.06 6.94
N GLU A 106 -13.89 0.45 7.16
CA GLU A 106 -14.24 -0.90 6.76
C GLU A 106 -14.22 -1.11 5.24
N TYR A 107 -14.28 -0.03 4.45
CA TYR A 107 -14.16 -0.09 2.99
C TYR A 107 -12.94 -0.91 2.59
N PHE A 108 -11.80 -0.70 3.25
CA PHE A 108 -10.52 -1.30 2.89
C PHE A 108 -10.35 -2.78 3.27
N VAL A 109 -11.25 -3.34 4.10
CA VAL A 109 -11.11 -4.70 4.67
C VAL A 109 -12.28 -5.61 4.35
N THR A 110 -13.37 -5.07 3.83
CA THR A 110 -14.54 -5.81 3.34
C THR A 110 -14.41 -6.01 1.83
N ASP A 111 -15.05 -7.04 1.27
CA ASP A 111 -15.20 -7.18 -0.19
C ASP A 111 -16.43 -6.42 -0.68
#